data_AF-A0A3D0HY55-F1
#
_entry.id   AF-A0A3D0HY55-F1
#
_cell.length_a   1.000
_cell.length_b   1.000
_cell.length_c   1.000
_cell.angle_alpha   90.00
_cell.angle_beta   90.00
_cell.angle_gamma   90.00
#
_symmetry.space_group_name_H-M   'P 1'
#
loop_
_entity.id
_entity.type
_entity.pdbx_description
1 polymer ?
#
loop_
_entity_poly.entity_id
_entity_poly.type
_entity_poly.pdbx_seq_one_letter_code
_entity_poly.pdbx_strand_id
1 'polypeptide(L)'
;MQFGIPKPKYFYDMSGFWVKFSKDVFDMDYLKSLGLNERQIQAIKFVKVNGKITNSEYQANYGVARNTATRDLAEMVGKGILKSSETKGAGSYYEL
;
A
#
# COMPACT_ATOMS: atom_id res chain seq x y z
N MET A 1 -31.92 -9.71 59.13
CA MET A 1 -32.15 -9.15 57.79
C MET A 1 -30.97 -9.53 56.91
N GLN A 2 -31.16 -10.37 55.89
CA GLN A 2 -30.13 -10.56 54.86
C GLN A 2 -30.80 -11.07 53.58
N PHE A 3 -30.75 -10.25 52.52
CA PHE A 3 -31.34 -10.57 51.22
C PHE A 3 -30.39 -11.47 50.43
N GLY A 4 -30.75 -12.75 50.28
CA GLY A 4 -30.00 -13.77 49.55
C GLY A 4 -30.25 -13.72 48.04
N ILE A 5 -29.81 -12.67 47.35
CA ILE A 5 -29.81 -12.65 45.88
C ILE A 5 -28.39 -12.34 45.39
N PRO A 6 -27.72 -13.26 44.68
CA PRO A 6 -26.42 -12.97 44.07
C PRO A 6 -26.57 -11.86 43.03
N LYS A 7 -25.62 -10.92 43.03
CA LYS A 7 -25.64 -9.77 42.12
C LYS A 7 -25.64 -10.24 40.66
N PRO A 8 -26.45 -9.62 39.77
CA PRO A 8 -26.46 -9.97 38.37
C PRO A 8 -25.10 -9.73 37.72
N LYS A 9 -24.68 -10.65 36.86
CA LYS A 9 -23.56 -10.46 35.94
C LYS A 9 -24.11 -9.99 34.61
N TYR A 10 -23.77 -8.76 34.26
CA TYR A 10 -23.99 -8.23 32.92
C TYR A 10 -22.72 -8.48 32.10
N PHE A 11 -22.87 -9.10 30.94
CA PHE A 11 -21.80 -9.16 29.93
C PHE A 11 -22.40 -8.74 28.59
N TYR A 12 -21.59 -8.01 27.83
CA TYR A 12 -21.94 -7.48 26.51
C TYR A 12 -21.06 -8.20 25.49
N ASP A 13 -21.66 -9.11 24.72
CA ASP A 13 -20.99 -9.74 23.59
C ASP A 13 -21.17 -8.84 22.37
N MET A 14 -20.15 -8.02 22.11
CA MET A 14 -20.19 -7.05 21.03
C MET A 14 -19.79 -7.76 19.73
N SER A 15 -20.79 -8.13 18.91
CA SER A 15 -20.58 -8.44 17.49
C SER A 15 -20.27 -7.15 16.71
N GLY A 16 -19.13 -6.54 17.02
CA GLY A 16 -18.68 -5.30 16.38
C GLY A 16 -17.84 -5.60 15.13
N PHE A 17 -18.14 -4.94 14.01
CA PHE A 17 -17.19 -4.83 12.92
C PHE A 17 -16.28 -3.62 13.18
N TRP A 18 -14.98 -3.79 12.98
CA TRP A 18 -14.00 -2.73 13.18
C TRP A 18 -13.72 -2.04 11.85
N VAL A 19 -14.06 -0.76 11.75
CA VAL A 19 -13.66 0.09 10.62
C VAL A 19 -12.42 0.87 11.02
N LYS A 20 -11.26 0.50 10.46
CA LYS A 20 -10.01 1.23 10.65
C LYS A 20 -9.85 2.23 9.49
N PHE A 21 -10.06 3.51 9.79
CA PHE A 21 -9.68 4.59 8.87
C PHE A 21 -8.18 4.87 9.04
N SER A 22 -7.35 4.20 8.25
CA SER A 22 -5.93 4.54 8.17
C SER A 22 -5.79 5.86 7.42
N LYS A 23 -5.22 6.88 8.09
CA LYS A 23 -4.86 8.17 7.46
C LYS A 23 -3.76 8.01 6.41
N ASP A 24 -3.08 6.87 6.41
CA ASP A 24 -2.01 6.53 5.48
C ASP A 24 -2.44 5.37 4.58
N VAL A 25 -2.73 5.67 3.30
CA VAL A 25 -3.20 4.72 2.26
C VAL A 25 -2.10 3.73 1.84
N PHE A 26 -0.91 3.85 2.44
CA PHE A 26 0.29 3.06 2.14
C PHE A 26 0.71 2.17 3.31
N ASP A 27 -0.26 1.73 4.12
CA ASP A 27 -0.06 0.65 5.09
C ASP A 27 0.50 -0.58 4.36
N MET A 28 1.58 -1.17 4.89
CA MET A 28 2.28 -2.27 4.22
C MET A 28 1.37 -3.47 4.02
N ASP A 29 0.50 -3.74 4.99
CA ASP A 29 -0.43 -4.87 4.92
C ASP A 29 -1.54 -4.64 3.89
N TYR A 30 -1.96 -3.38 3.70
CA TYR A 30 -2.87 -3.00 2.62
C TYR A 30 -2.21 -3.14 1.25
N LEU A 31 -0.99 -2.64 1.08
CA LEU A 31 -0.27 -2.79 -0.19
C LEU A 31 0.03 -4.26 -0.53
N LYS A 32 0.32 -5.10 0.47
CA LYS A 32 0.43 -6.55 0.30
C LYS A 32 -0.90 -7.19 -0.11
N SER A 33 -2.03 -6.75 0.46
CA SER A 33 -3.35 -7.28 0.07
C SER A 33 -3.74 -6.94 -1.38
N LEU A 34 -3.16 -5.87 -1.95
CA LEU A 34 -3.27 -5.55 -3.38
C LEU A 34 -2.43 -6.47 -4.29
N GLY A 35 -1.74 -7.47 -3.73
CA GLY A 35 -0.90 -8.43 -4.45
C GLY A 35 0.41 -7.82 -4.94
N LEU A 36 0.89 -6.75 -4.32
CA LEU A 36 2.18 -6.15 -4.65
C LEU A 36 3.33 -6.92 -4.03
N ASN A 37 4.42 -7.04 -4.78
CA ASN A 37 5.67 -7.59 -4.26
C ASN A 37 6.44 -6.55 -3.42
N GLU A 38 7.47 -7.01 -2.70
CA GLU A 38 8.27 -6.15 -1.84
C GLU A 38 8.90 -4.95 -2.56
N ARG A 39 9.42 -5.15 -3.79
CA ARG A 39 10.03 -4.05 -4.57
C ARG A 39 9.01 -2.99 -4.95
N GLN A 40 7.81 -3.40 -5.37
CA GLN A 40 6.71 -2.49 -5.70
C GLN A 40 6.28 -1.68 -4.46
N ILE A 41 6.17 -2.32 -3.30
CA ILE A 41 5.86 -1.63 -2.03
C ILE A 41 6.93 -0.60 -1.69
N GLN A 42 8.22 -0.95 -1.83
CA GLN A 42 9.31 0.00 -1.59
C GLN A 42 9.33 1.14 -2.62
N ALA A 43 8.97 0.86 -3.88
CA ALA A 43 8.88 1.88 -4.92
C ALA A 43 7.78 2.90 -4.63
N ILE A 44 6.62 2.45 -4.16
CA ILE A 44 5.53 3.34 -3.73
C ILE A 44 5.99 4.26 -2.60
N LYS A 45 6.72 3.72 -1.61
CA LYS A 45 7.30 4.53 -0.53
C LYS A 45 8.32 5.55 -1.06
N PHE A 46 9.16 5.13 -2.00
CA PHE A 46 10.12 6.04 -2.64
C PHE A 46 9.40 7.18 -3.36
N VAL A 47 8.38 6.88 -4.17
CA VAL A 47 7.60 7.89 -4.91
C VAL A 47 6.86 8.82 -3.95
N LYS A 48 6.33 8.31 -2.84
CA LYS A 48 5.67 9.14 -1.81
C LYS A 48 6.60 10.22 -1.24
N VAL A 49 7.90 9.92 -1.11
CA VAL A 49 8.91 10.86 -0.57
C VAL A 49 9.50 11.75 -1.66
N ASN A 50 9.79 11.18 -2.83
CA ASN A 50 10.52 11.86 -3.92
C ASN A 50 9.62 12.47 -5.00
N GLY A 51 8.30 12.25 -4.92
CA GLY A 51 7.29 12.70 -5.87
C GLY A 51 7.15 11.83 -7.11
N LYS A 52 8.25 11.31 -7.65
CA LYS A 52 8.26 10.47 -8.86
C LYS A 52 9.38 9.44 -8.86
N ILE A 53 9.29 8.47 -9.77
CA ILE A 53 10.35 7.52 -10.09
C ILE A 53 10.44 7.28 -11.59
N THR A 54 11.65 7.20 -12.12
CA THR A 54 11.94 6.80 -13.49
C THR A 54 12.27 5.31 -13.54
N ASN A 55 12.20 4.72 -14.74
CA ASN A 55 12.60 3.33 -14.93
C ASN A 55 14.08 3.09 -14.54
N SER A 56 14.97 4.04 -14.85
CA SER A 56 16.39 3.96 -14.51
C SER A 56 16.62 4.03 -12.99
N GLU A 57 15.91 4.90 -12.27
CA GLU A 57 15.95 4.95 -10.81
C GLU A 57 15.41 3.65 -10.19
N TYR A 58 14.34 3.08 -10.74
CA TYR A 58 13.82 1.79 -10.27
C TYR A 58 14.86 0.67 -10.45
N GLN A 59 15.54 0.62 -11.60
CA GLN A 59 16.62 -0.35 -11.84
C GLN A 59 17.77 -0.17 -10.83
N ALA A 60 18.21 1.06 -10.60
CA ALA A 60 19.32 1.38 -9.70
C ALA A 60 18.97 1.09 -8.23
N ASN A 61 17.77 1.48 -7.79
CA ASN A 61 17.34 1.34 -6.39
C ASN A 61 17.07 -0.13 -6.01
N TYR A 62 16.64 -0.96 -6.96
CA TYR A 62 16.20 -2.33 -6.67
C TYR A 62 17.01 -3.43 -7.38
N GLY A 63 18.08 -3.07 -8.11
CA GLY A 63 19.00 -4.02 -8.72
C GLY A 63 18.35 -4.92 -9.78
N VAL A 64 17.36 -4.42 -10.51
CA VAL A 64 16.62 -5.20 -11.51
C VAL A 64 16.93 -4.76 -12.93
N ALA A 65 16.78 -5.68 -13.89
CA ALA A 65 16.88 -5.36 -15.31
C ALA A 65 15.74 -4.44 -15.77
N ARG A 66 15.99 -3.67 -16.84
CA ARG A 66 15.00 -2.77 -17.48
C ARG A 66 13.64 -3.42 -17.73
N ASN A 67 13.61 -4.65 -18.23
CA ASN A 67 12.35 -5.35 -18.53
C ASN A 67 11.55 -5.64 -17.26
N THR A 68 12.23 -6.04 -16.18
CA THR A 68 11.61 -6.24 -14.87
C THR A 68 11.07 -4.93 -14.30
N ALA A 69 11.86 -3.86 -14.33
CA ALA A 69 11.40 -2.53 -13.89
C ALA A 69 10.18 -2.07 -14.70
N THR A 70 10.21 -2.25 -16.02
CA THR A 70 9.11 -1.88 -16.91
C THR A 70 7.82 -2.63 -16.55
N ARG A 71 7.92 -3.94 -16.36
CA ARG A 71 6.78 -4.78 -16.00
C ARG A 71 6.23 -4.44 -14.61
N ASP A 72 7.09 -4.29 -13.62
CA ASP A 72 6.67 -3.99 -12.24
C ASP A 72 6.00 -2.59 -12.16
N LEU A 73 6.54 -1.58 -12.85
CA LEU A 73 5.96 -0.23 -12.95
C LEU A 73 4.63 -0.25 -13.72
N ALA A 74 4.57 -0.96 -14.85
CA ALA A 74 3.33 -1.10 -15.62
C ALA A 74 2.23 -1.83 -14.84
N GLU A 75 2.58 -2.82 -14.02
CA GLU A 75 1.62 -3.48 -13.13
C GLU A 75 1.05 -2.51 -12.09
N MET A 76 1.88 -1.68 -11.47
CA MET A 76 1.42 -0.66 -10.53
C MET A 76 0.54 0.41 -11.21
N VAL A 77 0.84 0.77 -12.46
CA VAL A 77 -0.04 1.64 -13.27
C VAL A 77 -1.36 0.94 -13.60
N GLY A 78 -1.33 -0.33 -14.00
CA GLY A 78 -2.54 -1.13 -14.30
C GLY A 78 -3.44 -1.33 -13.08
N LYS A 79 -2.87 -1.35 -11.87
CA LYS A 79 -3.60 -1.36 -10.60
C LYS A 79 -4.09 0.02 -10.15
N GLY A 80 -3.81 1.08 -10.91
CA GLY A 80 -4.21 2.46 -10.59
C GLY A 80 -3.45 3.08 -9.41
N ILE A 81 -2.29 2.52 -9.05
CA ILE A 81 -1.49 2.98 -7.90
C ILE A 81 -0.50 4.06 -8.33
N LEU A 82 0.04 3.93 -9.54
CA LEU A 82 0.90 4.94 -10.16
C LEU A 82 0.25 5.47 -11.43
N LYS A 83 0.61 6.69 -11.80
CA LYS A 83 0.33 7.32 -13.09
C LYS A 83 1.63 7.45 -13.86
N SER A 84 1.61 7.08 -15.15
CA SER A 84 2.73 7.39 -16.04
C SER A 84 2.64 8.84 -16.51
N SER A 85 3.78 9.49 -16.69
CA SER A 85 3.85 10.77 -17.37
C SER A 85 3.29 10.71 -18.79
N GLU A 86 2.83 11.84 -19.32
CA GLU A 86 2.39 11.96 -20.72
C GLU A 86 3.54 11.67 -21.71
N THR A 87 4.78 11.96 -21.31
CA THR A 87 5.97 11.72 -22.13
C THR A 87 6.31 10.23 -22.21
N LYS A 88 6.44 9.70 -23.43
CA LYS A 88 6.92 8.35 -23.71
C LYS A 88 8.41 8.36 -24.07
N GLY A 89 9.17 7.39 -23.58
CA GLY A 89 10.59 7.23 -23.89
C GLY A 89 11.53 7.95 -22.92
N ALA A 90 12.57 8.59 -23.42
CA ALA A 90 13.51 9.32 -22.59
C ALA A 90 12.79 10.46 -21.85
N GLY A 91 12.86 10.46 -20.52
CA GLY A 91 12.13 11.40 -19.67
C GLY A 91 10.79 10.89 -19.13
N SER A 92 10.36 9.67 -19.46
CA SER A 92 9.17 9.08 -18.84
C SER A 92 9.39 8.84 -17.35
N TYR A 93 8.42 9.20 -16.53
CA TYR A 93 8.42 8.96 -15.08
C TYR A 93 7.05 8.47 -14.61
N TYR A 94 7.00 8.03 -13.35
CA TYR A 94 5.82 7.52 -12.69
C TYR A 94 5.64 8.23 -11.35
N GLU A 95 4.42 8.65 -11.04
CA GLU A 95 4.03 9.35 -9.81
C GLU A 95 2.75 8.74 -9.22
N LEU A 96 2.35 9.15 -8.01
CA LEU A 96 1.11 8.66 -7.36
C LEU A 96 -0.17 9.27 -7.97
#